data_AF-A0AA87J2U5-F1
#
_entry.id   AF-A0AA87J2U5-F1
#
_cell.length_a   1.000
_cell.length_b   1.000
_cell.length_c   1.000
_cell.angle_alpha   90.00
_cell.angle_beta   90.00
_cell.angle_gamma   90.00
#
_symmetry.space_group_name_H-M   'P 1'
#
loop_
_entity.id
_entity.type
_entity.pdbx_description
1 polymer ?
#
loop_
_entity_poly.entity_id
_entity_poly.type
_entity_poly.pdbx_seq_one_letter_code
_entity_poly.pdbx_strand_id
1 'polypeptide(L)'
;AAAAPDINFHIFGAHWRGSAPSNVTVYGERAFESIVPFLQHADFGIAPYRLTRDEVYLAESSLKLAQYSYCGLPILLPDLIPFTRANAVAYRLDGETAWREKIDMALAMQRSSAFSEGILTWDDVARQTLDAALETK
;
A
#
# COMPACT_ATOMS: atom_id res chain seq x y z
N ALA A 1 -9.97 11.68 -1.39
CA ALA A 1 -10.12 13.02 -0.78
C ALA A 1 -11.46 13.67 -1.11
N ALA A 2 -11.69 14.22 -2.31
CA ALA A 2 -12.94 14.93 -2.62
C ALA A 2 -14.19 14.04 -2.56
N ALA A 3 -14.10 12.79 -3.04
CA ALA A 3 -15.19 11.82 -2.92
C ALA A 3 -15.44 11.35 -1.48
N ALA A 4 -14.50 11.59 -0.57
CA ALA A 4 -14.49 11.13 0.83
C ALA A 4 -14.09 12.22 1.84
N PRO A 5 -14.90 13.30 1.98
CA PRO A 5 -14.56 14.44 2.82
C PRO A 5 -14.51 14.12 4.33
N ASP A 6 -15.19 13.06 4.74
CA ASP A 6 -15.24 12.51 6.09
C ASP A 6 -13.99 11.70 6.49
N ILE A 7 -13.14 11.34 5.52
CA ILE A 7 -11.95 10.54 5.72
C ILE A 7 -10.69 11.41 5.67
N ASN A 8 -9.78 11.20 6.63
CA ASN A 8 -8.48 11.86 6.65
C ASN A 8 -7.45 11.05 5.87
N PHE A 9 -6.74 11.69 4.95
CA PHE A 9 -5.69 11.07 4.14
C PHE A 9 -4.32 11.58 4.58
N HIS A 10 -3.42 10.65 4.89
CA HIS A 10 -2.05 10.95 5.30
C HIS A 10 -1.08 10.57 4.18
N ILE A 11 -0.35 11.56 3.64
CA ILE A 11 0.54 11.38 2.50
C ILE A 11 2.00 11.57 2.94
N PHE A 12 2.79 10.52 2.80
CA PHE A 12 4.23 10.50 3.10
C PHE A 12 5.05 10.28 1.81
N GLY A 13 6.24 10.87 1.75
CA GLY A 13 7.21 10.65 0.67
C GLY A 13 6.83 11.19 -0.71
N ALA A 14 5.66 11.83 -0.86
CA ALA A 14 5.24 12.42 -2.13
C ALA A 14 5.62 13.90 -2.20
N HIS A 15 6.11 14.33 -3.37
CA HIS A 15 6.24 15.75 -3.68
C HIS A 15 4.86 16.33 -4.01
N TRP A 16 4.38 17.27 -3.18
CA TRP A 16 3.08 17.91 -3.34
C TRP A 16 3.27 19.39 -3.69
N ARG A 17 2.50 19.88 -4.66
CA ARG A 17 2.50 21.28 -5.09
C ARG A 17 1.13 21.89 -4.88
N GLY A 18 1.10 23.13 -4.38
CA GLY A 18 -0.13 23.87 -4.11
C GLY A 18 -0.81 23.45 -2.80
N SER A 19 -2.04 23.92 -2.61
CA SER A 19 -2.86 23.62 -1.42
C SER A 19 -3.38 22.18 -1.46
N ALA A 20 -3.24 21.46 -0.35
CA ALA A 20 -3.93 20.19 -0.15
C ALA A 20 -5.40 20.42 0.25
N PRO A 21 -6.33 19.51 -0.09
CA PRO A 21 -7.67 19.50 0.49
C PRO A 21 -7.63 19.47 2.02
N SER A 22 -8.67 19.98 2.69
CA SER A 22 -8.71 20.09 4.16
C SER A 22 -8.61 18.74 4.89
N ASN A 23 -9.02 17.66 4.24
CA ASN A 23 -8.93 16.29 4.74
C ASN A 23 -7.68 15.54 4.25
N VAL A 24 -6.66 16.25 3.77
CA VAL A 24 -5.40 15.67 3.31
C VAL A 24 -4.25 16.34 4.07
N THR A 25 -3.45 15.55 4.78
CA THR A 25 -2.22 16.01 5.42
C THR A 25 -1.01 15.46 4.66
N VAL A 26 -0.14 16.36 4.20
CA VAL A 26 1.10 16.01 3.48
C VAL A 26 2.29 16.22 4.40
N TYR A 27 3.07 15.17 4.63
CA TYR A 27 4.18 15.19 5.58
C TYR A 27 5.55 15.35 4.94
N GLY A 28 5.66 15.20 3.62
CA GLY A 28 6.93 15.07 2.92
C GLY A 28 7.62 13.74 3.23
N GLU A 29 8.92 13.67 2.99
CA GLU A 29 9.75 12.52 3.36
C GLU A 29 9.91 12.44 4.88
N ARG A 30 9.84 11.22 5.42
CA ARG A 30 9.88 10.93 6.85
C ARG A 30 10.64 9.63 7.11
N ALA A 31 11.30 9.55 8.27
CA ALA A 31 11.93 8.33 8.73
C ALA A 31 10.89 7.22 8.94
N PHE A 32 11.26 5.98 8.68
CA PHE A 32 10.33 4.84 8.72
C PHE A 32 9.63 4.71 10.08
N GLU A 33 10.38 4.88 11.18
CA GLU A 33 9.88 4.79 12.55
C GLU A 33 8.74 5.80 12.82
N SER A 34 8.78 6.96 12.18
CA SER A 34 7.72 7.98 12.31
C SER A 34 6.46 7.66 11.51
N ILE A 35 6.56 6.76 10.53
CA ILE A 35 5.46 6.30 9.68
C ILE A 35 4.77 5.06 10.29
N VAL A 36 5.51 4.24 11.06
CA VAL A 36 4.99 3.00 11.68
C VAL A 36 3.65 3.17 12.40
N PRO A 37 3.43 4.18 13.26
CA PRO A 37 2.13 4.35 13.92
C PRO A 37 0.98 4.57 12.92
N PHE A 38 1.22 5.28 11.82
CA PHE A 38 0.21 5.47 10.78
C PHE A 38 -0.14 4.16 10.08
N LEU A 39 0.85 3.31 9.79
CA LEU A 39 0.61 1.99 9.20
C LEU A 39 -0.16 1.08 10.16
N GLN A 40 0.18 1.12 11.45
CA GLN A 40 -0.47 0.29 12.46
C GLN A 40 -1.92 0.72 12.70
N HIS A 41 -2.23 2.01 12.63
CA HIS A 41 -3.53 2.55 13.03
C HIS A 41 -4.42 3.05 11.88
N ALA A 42 -3.94 3.07 10.64
CA ALA A 42 -4.79 3.41 9.50
C ALA A 42 -5.94 2.41 9.31
N ASP A 43 -7.04 2.87 8.72
CA ASP A 43 -8.15 2.01 8.33
C ASP A 43 -7.84 1.20 7.06
N PHE A 44 -7.12 1.82 6.11
CA PHE A 44 -6.67 1.18 4.87
C PHE A 44 -5.40 1.85 4.32
N GLY A 45 -4.63 1.10 3.55
CA GLY A 45 -3.48 1.61 2.79
C GLY A 45 -3.86 2.02 1.37
N ILE A 46 -3.12 2.97 0.80
CA ILE A 46 -3.27 3.38 -0.61
C ILE A 46 -1.95 3.18 -1.33
N ALA A 47 -2.01 2.52 -2.48
CA ALA A 47 -0.88 2.35 -3.38
C ALA A 47 -1.20 3.01 -4.74
N PRO A 48 -1.11 4.36 -4.83
CA PRO A 48 -1.66 5.12 -5.95
C PRO A 48 -0.68 5.16 -7.13
N TYR A 49 -0.26 4.00 -7.62
CA TYR A 49 0.70 3.95 -8.71
C TYR A 49 0.11 4.51 -10.01
N ARG A 50 0.91 5.32 -10.72
CA ARG A 50 0.63 5.76 -12.08
C ARG A 50 1.57 4.98 -12.99
N LEU A 51 1.15 3.78 -13.38
CA LEU A 51 1.98 2.87 -14.16
C LEU A 51 1.40 2.74 -15.56
N THR A 52 2.29 2.62 -16.53
CA THR A 52 1.97 2.00 -17.82
C THR A 52 2.02 0.47 -17.69
N ARG A 53 1.49 -0.24 -18.70
CA ARG A 53 1.55 -1.72 -18.73
C ARG A 53 2.98 -2.28 -18.62
N ASP A 54 3.96 -1.54 -19.11
CA ASP A 54 5.36 -1.95 -19.12
C ASP A 54 6.06 -1.71 -17.76
N GLU A 55 5.43 -0.98 -16.83
CA GLU A 55 6.00 -0.62 -15.54
C GLU A 55 5.42 -1.44 -14.37
N VAL A 56 4.50 -2.37 -14.66
CA VAL A 56 3.79 -3.17 -13.65
C VAL A 56 4.75 -3.94 -12.72
N TYR A 57 5.86 -4.44 -13.25
CA TYR A 57 6.88 -5.16 -12.49
C TYR A 57 7.46 -4.32 -11.34
N LEU A 58 7.46 -2.99 -11.44
CA LEU A 58 7.94 -2.09 -10.38
C LEU A 58 7.03 -2.12 -9.14
N ALA A 59 5.75 -2.47 -9.31
CA ALA A 59 4.83 -2.63 -8.21
C ALA A 59 4.95 -3.99 -7.52
N GLU A 60 5.40 -5.03 -8.23
CA GLU A 60 5.56 -6.39 -7.69
C GLU A 60 6.60 -6.46 -6.57
N SER A 61 7.64 -5.63 -6.64
CA SER A 61 8.69 -5.53 -5.62
C SER A 61 8.40 -4.50 -4.52
N SER A 62 7.20 -3.91 -4.51
CA SER A 62 6.94 -2.77 -3.66
C SER A 62 6.76 -3.14 -2.19
N LEU A 63 7.76 -2.78 -1.37
CA LEU A 63 7.73 -2.96 0.08
C LEU A 63 6.52 -2.33 0.78
N LYS A 64 5.91 -1.27 0.22
CA LYS A 64 4.71 -0.67 0.83
C LYS A 64 3.51 -1.63 0.88
N LEU A 65 3.34 -2.48 -0.14
CA LEU A 65 2.25 -3.44 -0.17
C LEU A 65 2.46 -4.53 0.89
N ALA A 66 3.70 -4.99 1.05
CA ALA A 66 4.08 -5.90 2.12
C ALA A 66 3.86 -5.26 3.50
N GLN A 67 4.23 -3.99 3.69
CA GLN A 67 4.02 -3.28 4.96
C GLN A 67 2.53 -3.15 5.32
N TYR A 68 1.66 -2.81 4.35
CA TYR A 68 0.22 -2.74 4.57
C TYR A 68 -0.37 -4.11 4.93
N SER A 69 -0.02 -5.15 4.15
CA SER A 69 -0.44 -6.52 4.43
C SER A 69 0.07 -7.04 5.76
N TYR A 70 1.31 -6.71 6.14
CA TYR A 70 1.88 -7.06 7.44
C TYR A 70 1.10 -6.43 8.59
N CYS A 71 0.64 -5.18 8.42
CA CYS A 71 -0.24 -4.52 9.39
C CYS A 71 -1.69 -5.03 9.32
N GLY A 72 -2.02 -5.96 8.42
CA GLY A 72 -3.38 -6.48 8.25
C GLY A 72 -4.35 -5.49 7.61
N LEU A 73 -3.87 -4.50 6.86
CA LEU A 73 -4.70 -3.46 6.24
C LEU A 73 -5.34 -3.92 4.92
N PRO A 74 -6.58 -3.52 4.64
CA PRO A 74 -7.09 -3.39 3.27
C PRO A 74 -6.21 -2.44 2.45
N ILE A 75 -6.07 -2.69 1.15
CA ILE A 75 -5.21 -1.92 0.25
C ILE A 75 -6.01 -1.49 -0.97
N LEU A 76 -6.12 -0.18 -1.19
CA LEU A 76 -6.66 0.39 -2.42
C LEU A 76 -5.53 0.58 -3.45
N LEU A 77 -5.63 -0.09 -4.60
CA LEU A 77 -4.58 -0.11 -5.63
C LEU A 77 -5.15 -0.26 -7.06
N PRO A 78 -4.38 0.08 -8.12
CA PRO A 78 -4.79 -0.15 -9.50
C PRO A 78 -5.03 -1.62 -9.82
N ASP A 79 -6.02 -1.91 -10.66
CA ASP A 79 -6.35 -3.23 -11.20
C ASP A 79 -5.23 -3.86 -12.05
N LEU A 80 -4.32 -3.05 -12.56
CA LEU A 80 -3.15 -3.50 -13.33
C LEU A 80 -2.08 -4.18 -12.46
N ILE A 81 -2.10 -3.99 -11.14
CA ILE A 81 -1.11 -4.62 -10.25
C ILE A 81 -1.50 -6.08 -10.01
N PRO A 82 -0.64 -7.06 -10.34
CA PRO A 82 -0.89 -8.47 -10.08
C PRO A 82 -0.64 -8.78 -8.60
N PHE A 83 -1.56 -8.32 -7.74
CA PHE A 83 -1.50 -8.52 -6.30
C PHE A 83 -2.40 -9.70 -5.89
N THR A 84 -1.81 -10.71 -5.26
CA THR A 84 -2.46 -12.01 -5.05
C THR A 84 -3.06 -12.19 -3.65
N ARG A 85 -2.79 -11.28 -2.71
CA ARG A 85 -3.34 -11.37 -1.35
C ARG A 85 -4.79 -10.87 -1.32
N ALA A 86 -5.58 -11.43 -0.40
CA ALA A 86 -7.01 -11.18 -0.29
C ALA A 86 -7.40 -9.77 0.19
N ASN A 87 -6.43 -8.94 0.57
CA ASN A 87 -6.65 -7.59 1.08
C ASN A 87 -6.64 -6.48 0.03
N ALA A 88 -6.80 -6.82 -1.26
CA ALA A 88 -6.86 -5.84 -2.33
C ALA A 88 -8.29 -5.35 -2.60
N VAL A 89 -8.42 -4.03 -2.73
CA VAL A 89 -9.55 -3.37 -3.39
C VAL A 89 -9.01 -2.70 -4.64
N ALA A 90 -9.30 -3.31 -5.80
CA ALA A 90 -8.81 -2.81 -7.08
C ALA A 90 -9.68 -1.65 -7.61
N TYR A 91 -9.04 -0.62 -8.13
CA TYR A 91 -9.68 0.46 -8.90
C TYR A 91 -9.14 0.50 -10.33
N ARG A 92 -9.94 1.00 -11.27
CA ARG A 92 -9.49 1.16 -12.67
C ARG A 92 -8.49 2.30 -12.76
N LEU A 93 -7.26 2.06 -13.19
CA LEU A 93 -6.26 3.13 -13.27
C LEU A 93 -6.75 4.31 -14.14
N ASP A 94 -7.34 3.96 -15.29
CA ASP A 94 -7.89 4.90 -16.24
C ASP A 94 -9.42 4.92 -16.18
N GLY A 95 -9.97 6.10 -15.90
CA GLY A 95 -11.41 6.36 -15.96
C GLY A 95 -12.22 5.85 -14.77
N GLU A 96 -11.60 5.58 -13.61
CA GLU A 96 -12.35 5.32 -12.38
C GLU A 96 -13.17 6.55 -11.95
N THR A 97 -14.45 6.30 -11.70
CA THR A 97 -15.42 7.32 -11.27
C THR A 97 -16.09 6.96 -9.95
N ALA A 98 -16.09 5.69 -9.55
CA ALA A 98 -16.76 5.18 -8.36
C ALA A 98 -15.88 5.27 -7.10
N TRP A 99 -15.17 6.40 -6.93
CA TRP A 99 -14.18 6.56 -5.85
C TRP A 99 -14.74 6.35 -4.44
N ARG A 100 -15.98 6.80 -4.20
CA ARG A 100 -16.66 6.57 -2.91
C ARG A 100 -16.83 5.08 -2.65
N GLU A 101 -17.38 4.35 -3.62
CA GLU A 101 -17.61 2.91 -3.50
C GLU A 101 -16.31 2.15 -3.20
N LYS A 102 -15.21 2.48 -3.90
CA LYS A 102 -13.91 1.85 -3.64
C LYS A 102 -13.38 2.13 -2.23
N ILE A 103 -13.59 3.33 -1.72
CA ILE A 103 -13.21 3.68 -0.35
C ILE A 103 -14.10 2.93 0.65
N ASP A 104 -15.40 2.86 0.41
CA ASP A 104 -16.34 2.15 1.28
C ASP A 104 -16.06 0.64 1.31
N MET A 105 -15.68 0.04 0.17
CA MET A 105 -15.20 -1.34 0.11
C MET A 105 -13.95 -1.57 0.96
N ALA A 106 -12.98 -0.64 0.91
CA ALA A 106 -11.77 -0.71 1.72
C ALA A 106 -12.07 -0.56 3.22
N LEU A 107 -13.00 0.33 3.59
CA LEU A 107 -13.43 0.53 4.97
C LEU A 107 -14.26 -0.64 5.52
N ALA A 108 -15.05 -1.31 4.67
CA ALA A 108 -15.86 -2.46 5.07
C ALA A 108 -15.03 -3.73 5.26
N MET A 109 -13.87 -3.82 4.61
CA MET A 109 -12.97 -4.97 4.73
C MET A 109 -12.33 -5.01 6.12
N GLN A 110 -12.59 -6.09 6.85
CA GLN A 110 -12.01 -6.29 8.17
C GLN A 110 -10.50 -6.51 8.08
N ARG A 111 -9.78 -5.89 9.01
CA ARG A 111 -8.35 -6.16 9.20
C ARG A 111 -8.16 -7.63 9.57
N SER A 112 -7.11 -8.24 9.04
CA SER A 112 -6.82 -9.65 9.29
C SER A 112 -5.32 -9.92 9.35
N SER A 113 -4.90 -10.68 10.35
CA SER A 113 -3.53 -11.19 10.43
C SER A 113 -3.22 -12.19 9.31
N ALA A 114 -4.23 -12.79 8.68
CA ALA A 114 -4.01 -13.68 7.54
C ALA A 114 -3.36 -12.95 6.35
N PHE A 115 -3.51 -11.62 6.27
CA PHE A 115 -2.87 -10.84 5.20
C PHE A 115 -1.34 -10.79 5.33
N SER A 116 -0.79 -11.03 6.53
CA SER A 116 0.66 -11.06 6.75
C SER A 116 1.30 -12.41 6.45
N GLU A 117 0.51 -13.44 6.11
CA GLU A 117 1.03 -14.77 5.82
C GLU A 117 2.07 -14.75 4.69
N GLY A 118 3.16 -15.49 4.90
CA GLY A 118 4.29 -15.58 3.96
C GLY A 118 5.16 -14.32 3.87
N ILE A 119 4.90 -13.27 4.66
CA ILE A 119 5.81 -12.13 4.76
C ILE A 119 6.97 -12.51 5.68
N LEU A 120 8.17 -12.54 5.11
CA LEU A 120 9.39 -12.90 5.82
C LEU A 120 9.91 -11.75 6.69
N THR A 121 10.59 -12.11 7.78
CA THR A 121 11.42 -11.15 8.51
C THR A 121 12.70 -10.86 7.72
N TRP A 122 13.39 -9.76 8.05
CA TRP A 122 14.69 -9.48 7.45
C TRP A 122 15.74 -10.56 7.75
N ASP A 123 15.66 -11.21 8.92
CA ASP A 123 16.53 -12.35 9.26
C ASP A 123 16.25 -13.56 8.35
N ASP A 124 14.98 -13.84 8.06
CA ASP A 124 14.61 -14.94 7.15
C ASP A 124 15.07 -14.64 5.72
N VAL A 125 14.88 -13.40 5.25
CA VAL A 125 15.37 -12.97 3.92
C VAL A 125 16.89 -13.08 3.84
N ALA A 126 17.61 -12.63 4.86
CA ALA A 126 19.07 -12.72 4.91
C ALA A 126 19.56 -14.17 4.88
N ARG A 127 18.92 -15.06 5.66
CA ARG A 127 19.24 -16.49 5.68
C ARG A 127 19.02 -17.12 4.31
N GLN A 128 17.83 -16.96 3.72
CA GLN A 128 17.51 -17.52 2.42
C GLN A 128 18.45 -17.02 1.31
N THR A 129 18.83 -15.74 1.36
CA THR A 129 19.77 -15.16 0.39
C THR A 129 21.15 -15.79 0.50
N LEU A 130 21.65 -16.01 1.73
CA LEU A 130 22.95 -16.64 1.97
C LEU A 130 22.93 -18.12 1.57
N ASP A 131 21.90 -18.86 1.94
CA ASP A 131 21.76 -20.29 1.59
C ASP A 131 21.78 -20.47 0.06
N ALA A 132 20.98 -19.68 -0.67
CA ALA A 132 20.93 -19.74 -2.13
C ALA A 132 22.27 -19.41 -2.80
N ALA A 133 23.04 -18.47 -2.24
CA ALA A 133 24.35 -18.08 -2.75
C ALA A 133 25.46 -19.11 -2.45
N LEU A 134 25.28 -19.93 -1.42
CA LEU A 134 26.24 -20.97 -1.02
C LEU A 134 25.93 -22.33 -1.66
N GLU A 135 24.66 -22.64 -1.96
CA GLU A 135 24.26 -23.83 -2.73
C GLU A 135 24.65 -23.76 -4.22
N THR A 136 24.95 -22.57 -4.73
CA THR A 136 25.44 -22.37 -6.10
C THR A 136 26.96 -22.60 -6.26
N LYS A 137 27.65 -23.11 -5.23
CA LYS A 137 29.05 -23.56 -5.27
C LYS A 137 29.15 -25.07 -5.20
#